data_AF-A0A949E287-F1
#
_entry.id   AF-A0A949E287-F1
#
_cell.length_a   1.000
_cell.length_b   1.000
_cell.length_c   1.000
_cell.angle_alpha   90.00
_cell.angle_beta   90.00
_cell.angle_gamma   90.00
#
_symmetry.space_group_name_H-M   'P 1'
#
loop_
_entity.id
_entity.type
_entity.pdbx_description
1 polymer ?
#
loop_
_entity_poly.entity_id
_entity_poly.type
_entity_poly.pdbx_seq_one_letter_code
_entity_poly.pdbx_strand_id
1 'polypeptide(L)'
;MGTSNLRKAAVVLLSLSRQRADELLDRLDPVRAAAVGEEMARLGRLDRDEQAAVVREFTTAGTARPKASDSERPQPFQFLHDTKPKELADVLAEERPQSIALVLSYLPVDQAAETLDALPTERQTSVVRRIASMDRPSPEVIRDVETAIQRRLSDGAGPRAGGGIANVVKMLGAMRPAGERRLLGELARVDPGLFQEIRRTMFGPDMAAFGRCDAVDAA
;
A
#
# COMPACT_ATOMS: atom_id res chain seq x y z
N MET A 1 9.84 34.16 -21.60
CA MET A 1 9.23 34.94 -20.51
C MET A 1 8.15 34.09 -19.89
N GLY A 2 8.30 33.65 -18.64
CA GLY A 2 7.30 32.80 -17.99
C GLY A 2 6.06 33.61 -17.66
N THR A 3 4.91 33.27 -18.25
CA THR A 3 3.63 33.88 -17.88
C THR A 3 3.17 33.34 -16.52
N SER A 4 2.58 34.20 -15.69
CA SER A 4 2.04 33.82 -14.37
C SER A 4 1.01 32.69 -14.50
N ASN A 5 0.96 31.76 -13.53
CA ASN A 5 -0.01 30.67 -13.51
C ASN A 5 -1.45 31.16 -13.64
N LEU A 6 -1.74 32.34 -13.09
CA LEU A 6 -3.06 32.95 -13.14
C LEU A 6 -3.38 33.53 -14.53
N ARG A 7 -2.36 34.12 -15.19
CA ARG A 7 -2.44 34.53 -16.61
C ARG A 7 -2.66 33.34 -17.53
N LYS A 8 -1.98 32.22 -17.28
CA LYS A 8 -2.18 30.97 -18.05
C LYS A 8 -3.60 30.43 -17.90
N ALA A 9 -4.13 30.39 -16.69
CA ALA A 9 -5.50 29.97 -16.43
C ALA A 9 -6.52 30.86 -17.16
N ALA A 10 -6.35 32.17 -17.08
CA ALA A 10 -7.21 33.13 -17.77
C ALA A 10 -7.17 32.97 -19.31
N VAL A 11 -5.99 32.80 -19.91
CA VAL A 11 -5.86 32.58 -21.37
C VAL A 11 -6.50 31.26 -21.81
N VAL A 12 -6.40 30.20 -21.00
CA VAL A 12 -7.07 28.93 -21.27
C VAL A 12 -8.59 29.08 -21.21
N LEU A 13 -9.13 29.73 -20.18
CA LEU A 13 -10.57 30.00 -20.08
C LEU A 13 -11.09 30.82 -21.26
N LEU A 14 -10.32 31.81 -21.73
CA LEU A 14 -10.66 32.61 -22.92
C LEU A 14 -10.61 31.80 -24.24
N SER A 15 -9.92 30.65 -24.26
CA SER A 15 -9.90 29.71 -25.39
C SER A 15 -11.04 28.70 -25.37
N LEU A 16 -11.74 28.58 -24.23
CA LEU A 16 -12.90 27.70 -24.07
C LEU A 16 -14.19 28.42 -24.47
N SER A 17 -15.25 27.65 -24.74
CA SER A 17 -16.58 28.24 -24.90
C SER A 17 -17.06 28.82 -23.58
N ARG A 18 -17.87 29.88 -23.65
CA ARG A 18 -18.41 30.59 -22.47
C ARG A 18 -19.00 29.62 -21.43
N GLN A 19 -19.83 28.68 -21.88
CA GLN A 19 -20.42 27.64 -21.02
C GLN A 19 -19.38 26.79 -20.28
N ARG A 20 -18.31 26.36 -20.95
CA ARG A 20 -17.26 25.53 -20.34
C ARG A 20 -16.36 26.34 -19.40
N ALA A 21 -16.16 27.62 -19.69
CA ALA A 21 -15.42 28.51 -18.80
C ALA A 21 -16.21 28.74 -17.49
N ASP A 22 -17.51 28.98 -17.60
CA ASP A 22 -18.41 29.17 -16.45
C ASP A 22 -18.45 27.91 -15.56
N GLU A 23 -18.62 26.72 -16.17
CA GLU A 23 -18.58 25.43 -15.45
C GLU A 23 -17.27 25.19 -14.68
N LEU A 24 -16.13 25.70 -15.18
CA LEU A 24 -14.85 25.57 -14.50
C LEU A 24 -14.70 26.58 -13.36
N LEU A 25 -15.21 27.79 -13.54
CA LEU A 25 -15.21 28.84 -12.51
C LEU A 25 -16.09 28.45 -11.31
N ASP A 26 -17.23 27.81 -11.55
CA ASP A 26 -18.15 27.33 -10.50
C ASP A 26 -17.53 26.26 -9.59
N ARG A 27 -16.44 25.60 -10.03
CA ARG A 27 -15.71 24.60 -9.25
C ARG A 27 -14.58 25.21 -8.42
N LEU A 28 -14.31 26.50 -8.57
CA LEU A 28 -13.31 27.22 -7.82
C LEU A 28 -13.93 27.91 -6.59
N ASP A 29 -13.11 28.11 -5.57
CA ASP A 29 -13.45 28.99 -4.47
C ASP A 29 -13.67 30.45 -4.99
N PRO A 30 -14.62 31.22 -4.41
CA PRO A 30 -14.97 32.56 -4.87
C PRO A 30 -13.78 33.52 -5.02
N VAL A 31 -12.77 33.41 -4.15
CA VAL A 31 -11.57 34.28 -4.19
C VAL A 31 -10.74 33.96 -5.43
N ARG A 32 -10.62 32.67 -5.78
CA ARG A 32 -9.86 32.21 -6.95
C ARG A 32 -10.59 32.53 -8.25
N ALA A 33 -11.90 32.33 -8.29
CA ALA A 33 -12.73 32.68 -9.44
C ALA A 33 -12.65 34.19 -9.74
N ALA A 34 -12.73 35.04 -8.69
CA ALA A 34 -12.59 36.49 -8.82
C ALA A 34 -11.21 36.89 -9.36
N ALA A 35 -10.12 36.31 -8.81
CA ALA A 35 -8.77 36.62 -9.26
C ALA A 35 -8.56 36.26 -10.74
N VAL A 36 -9.05 35.10 -11.18
CA VAL A 36 -8.97 34.67 -12.58
C VAL A 36 -9.82 35.57 -13.48
N GLY A 37 -11.02 35.96 -13.04
CA GLY A 37 -11.87 36.92 -13.76
C GLY A 37 -11.25 38.31 -13.90
N GLU A 38 -10.57 38.81 -12.87
CA GLU A 38 -9.85 40.08 -12.91
C GLU A 38 -8.70 40.03 -13.93
N GLU A 39 -7.96 38.92 -13.99
CA GLU A 39 -6.93 38.76 -15.01
C GLU A 39 -7.50 38.55 -16.41
N MET A 40 -8.66 37.91 -16.59
CA MET A 40 -9.33 37.86 -17.89
C MET A 40 -9.75 39.25 -18.35
N ALA A 41 -10.16 40.14 -17.44
CA ALA A 41 -10.50 41.53 -17.76
C ALA A 41 -9.25 42.38 -18.06
N ARG A 42 -8.12 42.10 -17.40
CA ARG A 42 -6.83 42.76 -17.63
C ARG A 42 -6.17 42.29 -18.92
N LEU A 43 -6.30 41.01 -19.24
CA LEU A 43 -5.90 40.44 -20.53
C LEU A 43 -6.86 40.98 -21.60
N GLY A 44 -6.50 42.08 -22.23
CA GLY A 44 -7.22 42.63 -23.36
C GLY A 44 -7.27 41.66 -24.56
N ARG A 45 -7.40 42.18 -25.79
CA ARG A 45 -7.34 41.36 -27.00
C ARG A 45 -5.97 40.66 -27.12
N LEU A 46 -5.93 39.39 -26.77
CA LEU A 46 -4.81 38.50 -27.07
C LEU A 46 -4.78 38.20 -28.56
N ASP A 47 -3.61 38.30 -29.17
CA ASP A 47 -3.41 37.86 -30.55
C ASP A 47 -3.46 36.33 -30.64
N ARG A 48 -3.89 35.81 -31.80
CA ARG A 48 -4.10 34.36 -32.00
C ARG A 48 -2.82 33.55 -31.77
N ASP A 49 -1.67 34.13 -32.07
CA ASP A 49 -0.38 33.46 -31.89
C ASP A 49 0.04 33.37 -30.42
N GLU A 50 -0.24 34.40 -29.62
CA GLU A 50 -0.02 34.38 -28.17
C GLU A 50 -1.00 33.41 -27.48
N GLN A 51 -2.26 33.40 -27.90
CA GLN A 51 -3.26 32.44 -27.41
C GLN A 51 -2.87 30.99 -27.73
N ALA A 52 -2.42 30.71 -28.95
CA ALA A 52 -1.97 29.38 -29.36
C ALA A 52 -0.71 28.93 -28.60
N ALA A 53 0.24 29.84 -28.34
CA ALA A 53 1.44 29.53 -27.56
C ALA A 53 1.11 29.13 -26.11
N VAL A 54 0.23 29.88 -25.45
CA VAL A 54 -0.14 29.61 -24.06
C VAL A 54 -0.98 28.34 -23.92
N VAL A 55 -1.88 28.05 -24.87
CA VAL A 55 -2.65 26.79 -24.87
C VAL A 55 -1.73 25.58 -25.07
N ARG A 56 -0.72 25.67 -25.95
CA ARG A 56 0.30 24.62 -26.11
C ARG A 56 1.14 24.44 -24.86
N GLU A 57 1.53 25.52 -24.20
CA GLU A 57 2.28 25.46 -22.94
C GLU A 57 1.44 24.82 -21.82
N PHE A 58 0.15 25.15 -21.73
CA PHE A 58 -0.76 24.58 -20.74
C PHE A 58 -1.09 23.11 -21.00
N THR A 59 -1.23 22.69 -22.25
CA THR A 59 -1.47 21.27 -22.60
C THR A 59 -0.22 20.42 -22.40
N THR A 60 0.97 20.95 -22.73
CA THR A 60 2.26 20.30 -22.48
C THR A 60 2.56 20.21 -20.97
N ALA A 61 2.22 21.26 -20.20
CA ALA A 61 2.31 21.26 -18.75
C ALA A 61 1.19 20.43 -18.08
N GLY A 62 0.03 20.27 -18.73
CA GLY A 62 -1.14 19.54 -18.21
C GLY A 62 -1.05 18.02 -18.38
N THR A 63 -0.23 17.52 -19.32
CA THR A 63 0.14 16.09 -19.39
C THR A 63 1.21 15.71 -18.37
N ALA A 64 1.94 16.68 -17.85
CA ALA A 64 2.72 16.51 -16.63
C ALA A 64 1.79 16.75 -15.43
N ARG A 65 0.99 15.73 -15.08
CA ARG A 65 0.46 15.59 -13.72
C ARG A 65 1.62 15.97 -12.78
N PRO A 66 1.47 16.95 -11.87
CA PRO A 66 2.52 17.16 -10.89
C PRO A 66 2.70 15.80 -10.23
N LYS A 67 3.89 15.22 -10.38
CA LYS A 67 4.39 14.23 -9.44
C LYS A 67 4.45 14.98 -8.12
N ALA A 68 3.29 15.10 -7.46
CA ALA A 68 3.26 15.13 -6.02
C ALA A 68 4.17 13.98 -5.64
N SER A 69 5.30 14.33 -5.03
CA SER A 69 6.33 13.43 -4.54
C SER A 69 5.69 12.11 -4.09
N ASP A 70 5.76 11.09 -4.94
CA ASP A 70 5.30 9.72 -4.68
C ASP A 70 6.12 9.04 -3.56
N SER A 71 6.95 9.81 -2.85
CA SER A 71 7.86 9.34 -1.81
C SER A 71 7.22 9.14 -0.44
N GLU A 72 5.93 9.43 -0.24
CA GLU A 72 5.29 9.28 1.09
C GLU A 72 3.92 8.60 1.08
N ARG A 73 3.33 8.27 -0.08
CA ARG A 73 2.13 7.42 -0.07
C ARG A 73 2.58 5.97 -0.07
N PRO A 74 2.32 5.18 0.99
CA PRO A 74 2.64 3.78 0.98
C PRO A 74 1.96 3.14 -0.24
N GLN A 75 2.76 2.37 -0.99
CA GLN A 75 2.24 1.62 -2.12
C GLN A 75 1.19 0.64 -1.60
N PRO A 76 0.02 0.51 -2.25
CA PRO A 76 -0.94 -0.51 -1.86
C PRO A 76 -0.30 -1.89 -1.79
N PHE A 77 -0.63 -2.65 -0.76
CA PHE A 77 -0.17 -4.02 -0.55
C PHE A 77 1.35 -4.15 -0.34
N GLN A 78 2.04 -3.07 0.09
CA GLN A 78 3.49 -3.11 0.32
C GLN A 78 3.94 -4.23 1.27
N PHE A 79 3.12 -4.56 2.27
CA PHE A 79 3.40 -5.61 3.24
C PHE A 79 3.46 -7.03 2.64
N LEU A 80 2.97 -7.22 1.40
CA LEU A 80 2.99 -8.51 0.71
C LEU A 80 4.30 -8.78 -0.03
N HIS A 81 5.14 -7.77 -0.26
CA HIS A 81 6.37 -7.91 -1.04
C HIS A 81 7.37 -8.90 -0.41
N ASP A 82 7.38 -9.01 0.92
CA ASP A 82 8.24 -9.95 1.65
C ASP A 82 7.58 -11.31 1.92
N THR A 83 6.34 -11.49 1.45
CA THR A 83 5.58 -12.74 1.67
C THR A 83 5.88 -13.75 0.57
N LYS A 84 6.14 -15.01 0.94
CA LYS A 84 6.44 -16.07 -0.02
C LYS A 84 5.21 -16.35 -0.92
N PRO A 85 5.39 -16.57 -2.24
CA PRO A 85 4.29 -16.74 -3.18
C PRO A 85 3.29 -17.84 -2.81
N LYS A 86 3.76 -18.97 -2.26
CA LYS A 86 2.92 -20.07 -1.79
C LYS A 86 2.08 -19.72 -0.57
N GLU A 87 2.69 -19.09 0.45
CA GLU A 87 1.96 -18.62 1.63
C GLU A 87 0.89 -17.59 1.24
N LEU A 88 1.24 -16.71 0.30
CA LEU A 88 0.30 -15.74 -0.23
C LEU A 88 -0.85 -16.42 -0.98
N ALA A 89 -0.56 -17.44 -1.78
CA ALA A 89 -1.57 -18.21 -2.50
C ALA A 89 -2.54 -18.92 -1.54
N ASP A 90 -2.04 -19.51 -0.44
CA ASP A 90 -2.87 -20.17 0.58
C ASP A 90 -3.87 -19.18 1.21
N VAL A 91 -3.42 -17.98 1.55
CA VAL A 91 -4.31 -16.93 2.09
C VAL A 91 -5.31 -16.46 1.04
N LEU A 92 -4.84 -16.22 -0.19
CA LEU A 92 -5.69 -15.76 -1.29
C LEU A 92 -6.66 -16.84 -1.77
N ALA A 93 -6.41 -18.12 -1.48
CA ALA A 93 -7.27 -19.23 -1.86
C ALA A 93 -8.68 -19.14 -1.26
N GLU A 94 -8.85 -18.45 -0.14
CA GLU A 94 -10.15 -18.23 0.50
C GLU A 94 -10.87 -16.94 0.03
N GLU A 95 -10.17 -16.07 -0.68
CA GLU A 95 -10.68 -14.74 -1.05
C GLU A 95 -11.48 -14.75 -2.36
N ARG A 96 -12.22 -13.68 -2.65
CA ARG A 96 -12.98 -13.59 -3.91
C ARG A 96 -12.05 -13.36 -5.11
N PRO A 97 -12.35 -13.87 -6.32
CA PRO A 97 -11.50 -13.68 -7.52
C PRO A 97 -11.17 -12.22 -7.83
N GLN A 98 -12.09 -11.29 -7.51
CA GLN A 98 -11.87 -9.86 -7.67
C GLN A 98 -10.79 -9.32 -6.70
N SER A 99 -10.80 -9.76 -5.44
CA SER A 99 -9.80 -9.37 -4.44
C SER A 99 -8.42 -9.89 -4.82
N ILE A 100 -8.34 -11.14 -5.31
CA ILE A 100 -7.09 -11.76 -5.75
C ILE A 100 -6.54 -11.01 -6.96
N ALA A 101 -7.40 -10.74 -7.95
CA ALA A 101 -7.01 -9.97 -9.13
C ALA A 101 -6.47 -8.59 -8.73
N LEU A 102 -7.12 -7.93 -7.77
CA LEU A 102 -6.68 -6.66 -7.24
C LEU A 102 -5.26 -6.79 -6.65
N VAL A 103 -5.07 -7.70 -5.69
CA VAL A 103 -3.77 -7.94 -5.05
C VAL A 103 -2.67 -8.22 -6.08
N LEU A 104 -2.89 -9.18 -6.98
CA LEU A 104 -1.89 -9.56 -8.00
C LEU A 104 -1.53 -8.40 -8.94
N SER A 105 -2.44 -7.46 -9.20
CA SER A 105 -2.17 -6.28 -10.04
C SER A 105 -1.21 -5.25 -9.41
N TYR A 106 -0.99 -5.33 -8.09
CA TYR A 106 -0.08 -4.44 -7.36
C TYR A 106 1.24 -5.12 -6.96
N LEU A 107 1.39 -6.43 -7.17
CA LEU A 107 2.62 -7.16 -6.88
C LEU A 107 3.63 -7.07 -8.03
N PRO A 108 4.93 -7.30 -7.75
CA PRO A 108 5.93 -7.55 -8.79
C PRO A 108 5.50 -8.69 -9.71
N VAL A 109 5.76 -8.58 -11.01
CA VAL A 109 5.30 -9.53 -12.03
C VAL A 109 5.71 -10.97 -11.70
N ASP A 110 6.96 -11.18 -11.27
CA ASP A 110 7.48 -12.51 -10.94
C ASP A 110 6.73 -13.12 -9.74
N GLN A 111 6.57 -12.33 -8.66
CA GLN A 111 5.82 -12.76 -7.48
C GLN A 111 4.35 -13.03 -7.81
N ALA A 112 3.72 -12.18 -8.62
CA ALA A 112 2.33 -12.37 -9.04
C ALA A 112 2.14 -13.63 -9.88
N ALA A 113 3.09 -13.93 -10.78
CA ALA A 113 3.07 -15.14 -11.60
C ALA A 113 3.23 -16.40 -10.74
N GLU A 114 4.19 -16.41 -9.82
CA GLU A 114 4.41 -17.53 -8.91
C GLU A 114 3.21 -17.74 -7.96
N THR A 115 2.61 -16.67 -7.44
CA THR A 115 1.41 -16.76 -6.61
C THR A 115 0.22 -17.26 -7.41
N LEU A 116 0.04 -16.82 -8.66
CA LEU A 116 -1.02 -17.29 -9.54
C LEU A 116 -0.86 -18.79 -9.84
N ASP A 117 0.35 -19.26 -10.14
CA ASP A 117 0.64 -20.67 -10.42
C ASP A 117 0.35 -21.57 -9.20
N ALA A 118 0.58 -21.04 -7.99
CA ALA A 118 0.28 -21.74 -6.73
C ALA A 118 -1.21 -21.78 -6.35
N LEU A 119 -2.09 -21.02 -7.03
CA LEU A 119 -3.54 -21.08 -6.78
C LEU A 119 -4.18 -22.32 -7.43
N PRO A 120 -5.33 -22.81 -6.93
CA PRO A 120 -6.08 -23.89 -7.58
C PRO A 120 -6.48 -23.52 -9.01
N THR A 121 -6.31 -24.46 -9.95
CA THR A 121 -6.48 -24.28 -11.41
C THR A 121 -7.82 -23.64 -11.79
N GLU A 122 -8.90 -24.01 -11.09
CA GLU A 122 -10.25 -23.50 -11.31
C GLU A 122 -10.35 -21.99 -11.07
N ARG A 123 -9.48 -21.47 -10.18
CA ARG A 123 -9.44 -20.06 -9.77
C ARG A 123 -8.53 -19.24 -10.67
N GLN A 124 -7.43 -19.81 -11.14
CA GLN A 124 -6.44 -19.13 -11.99
C GLN A 124 -7.10 -18.45 -13.19
N THR A 125 -7.91 -19.20 -13.95
CA THR A 125 -8.59 -18.68 -15.15
C THR A 125 -9.54 -17.53 -14.81
N SER A 126 -10.28 -17.63 -13.69
CA SER A 126 -11.19 -16.59 -13.24
C SER A 126 -10.43 -15.31 -12.85
N VAL A 127 -9.32 -15.46 -12.13
CA VAL A 127 -8.46 -14.36 -11.68
C VAL A 127 -7.83 -13.64 -12.87
N VAL A 128 -7.24 -14.37 -13.82
CA VAL A 128 -6.64 -13.79 -15.03
C VAL A 128 -7.67 -12.99 -15.83
N ARG A 129 -8.88 -13.53 -16.01
CA ARG A 129 -9.96 -12.80 -16.69
C ARG A 129 -10.31 -11.51 -15.96
N ARG A 130 -10.36 -11.52 -14.62
CA ARG A 130 -10.63 -10.30 -13.83
C ARG A 130 -9.50 -9.29 -13.98
N ILE A 131 -8.24 -9.70 -13.91
CA ILE A 131 -7.09 -8.79 -14.11
C ILE A 131 -7.19 -8.10 -15.48
N ALA A 132 -7.48 -8.87 -16.53
CA ALA A 132 -7.55 -8.36 -17.90
C ALA A 132 -8.72 -7.39 -18.16
N SER A 133 -9.82 -7.52 -17.41
CA SER A 133 -11.04 -6.71 -17.60
C SER A 133 -11.31 -5.69 -16.49
N MET A 134 -10.35 -5.47 -15.59
CA MET A 134 -10.56 -4.65 -14.40
C MET A 134 -10.21 -3.19 -14.67
N ASP A 135 -11.16 -2.32 -14.36
CA ASP A 135 -10.94 -0.87 -14.32
C ASP A 135 -10.21 -0.46 -13.05
N ARG A 136 -9.77 0.80 -13.00
CA ARG A 136 -9.06 1.33 -11.84
C ARG A 136 -9.95 1.28 -10.57
N PRO A 137 -9.58 0.46 -9.57
CA PRO A 137 -10.32 0.36 -8.31
C PRO A 137 -10.24 1.68 -7.53
N SER A 138 -11.28 2.01 -6.78
CA SER A 138 -11.27 3.21 -5.94
C SER A 138 -10.31 3.05 -4.74
N PRO A 139 -9.73 4.14 -4.21
CA PRO A 139 -8.83 4.08 -3.05
C PRO A 139 -9.46 3.52 -1.77
N GLU A 140 -10.79 3.56 -1.66
CA GLU A 140 -11.53 2.98 -0.55
C GLU A 140 -11.56 1.44 -0.68
N VAL A 141 -11.89 0.94 -1.87
CA VAL A 141 -11.90 -0.51 -2.15
C VAL A 141 -10.51 -1.12 -1.96
N ILE A 142 -9.46 -0.42 -2.36
CA ILE A 142 -8.08 -0.88 -2.13
C ILE A 142 -7.81 -1.05 -0.63
N ARG A 143 -8.16 -0.04 0.19
CA ARG A 143 -7.94 -0.05 1.65
C ARG A 143 -8.75 -1.14 2.35
N ASP A 144 -9.98 -1.37 1.92
CA ASP A 144 -10.83 -2.43 2.46
C ASP A 144 -10.23 -3.80 2.20
N VAL A 145 -9.73 -4.03 0.97
CA VAL A 145 -9.09 -5.30 0.61
C VAL A 145 -7.76 -5.45 1.34
N GLU A 146 -6.93 -4.41 1.45
CA GLU A 146 -5.71 -4.47 2.28
C GLU A 146 -6.01 -4.91 3.71
N THR A 147 -7.01 -4.28 4.34
CA THR A 147 -7.39 -4.58 5.72
C THR A 147 -7.86 -6.03 5.87
N ALA A 148 -8.66 -6.52 4.92
CA ALA A 148 -9.14 -7.90 4.93
C ALA A 148 -7.98 -8.90 4.78
N ILE A 149 -7.07 -8.66 3.83
CA ILE A 149 -5.90 -9.51 3.57
C ILE A 149 -4.94 -9.51 4.76
N GLN A 150 -4.69 -8.35 5.36
CA GLN A 150 -3.78 -8.23 6.52
C GLN A 150 -4.31 -8.99 7.74
N ARG A 151 -5.63 -8.94 7.99
CA ARG A 151 -6.27 -9.74 9.05
C ARG A 151 -6.11 -11.24 8.78
N ARG A 152 -6.44 -11.69 7.56
CA ARG A 152 -6.28 -13.10 7.13
C ARG A 152 -4.84 -13.58 7.25
N LEU A 153 -3.88 -12.78 6.82
CA LEU A 153 -2.46 -13.10 7.00
C LEU A 153 -2.11 -13.21 8.48
N SER A 154 -2.70 -12.40 9.35
CA SER A 154 -2.44 -12.48 10.79
C SER A 154 -3.12 -13.69 11.45
N ASP A 155 -4.31 -14.08 10.98
CA ASP A 155 -5.12 -15.17 11.53
C ASP A 155 -4.71 -16.56 11.00
N GLY A 156 -4.39 -16.65 9.71
CA GLY A 156 -3.90 -17.87 9.05
C GLY A 156 -2.41 -18.14 9.32
N ALA A 157 -1.70 -17.13 9.80
CA ALA A 157 -0.40 -17.34 10.42
C ALA A 157 -0.59 -17.82 11.86
N GLY A 158 -0.54 -19.14 12.05
CA GLY A 158 0.15 -19.64 13.25
C GLY A 158 1.49 -18.90 13.39
N PRO A 159 2.00 -18.71 14.62
CA PRO A 159 3.00 -17.69 14.88
C PRO A 159 4.18 -17.79 13.89
N ARG A 160 4.40 -16.67 13.18
CA ARG A 160 5.24 -16.65 11.98
C ARG A 160 6.70 -16.80 12.38
N ALA A 161 7.30 -17.92 11.99
CA ALA A 161 8.73 -18.05 11.83
C ALA A 161 9.23 -17.07 10.75
N GLY A 162 9.74 -15.90 11.13
CA GLY A 162 10.55 -15.11 10.20
C GLY A 162 10.95 -13.68 10.59
N GLY A 163 10.11 -12.91 11.28
CA GLY A 163 10.38 -11.48 11.49
C GLY A 163 10.34 -11.04 12.95
N GLY A 164 9.15 -11.12 13.55
CA GLY A 164 8.93 -10.66 14.93
C GLY A 164 9.71 -11.46 15.96
N ILE A 165 9.69 -12.79 15.84
CA ILE A 165 10.35 -13.69 16.79
C ILE A 165 11.87 -13.51 16.75
N ALA A 166 12.46 -13.36 15.57
CA ALA A 166 13.90 -13.09 15.45
C ALA A 166 14.29 -11.76 16.14
N ASN A 167 13.45 -10.73 16.04
CA ASN A 167 13.67 -9.46 16.74
C ASN A 167 13.47 -9.58 18.25
N VAL A 168 12.45 -10.32 18.71
CA VAL A 168 12.24 -10.63 20.13
C VAL A 168 13.42 -11.40 20.71
N VAL A 169 13.95 -12.38 19.98
CA VAL A 169 15.16 -13.13 20.38
C VAL A 169 16.37 -12.21 20.49
N LYS A 170 16.58 -11.29 19.54
CA LYS A 170 17.66 -10.28 19.62
C LYS A 170 17.47 -9.34 20.83
N MET A 171 16.25 -8.89 21.10
CA MET A 171 15.95 -8.04 22.26
C MET A 171 16.18 -8.77 23.59
N LEU A 172 15.76 -10.03 23.68
CA LEU A 172 15.99 -10.88 24.85
C LEU A 172 17.50 -11.16 25.06
N GLY A 173 18.24 -11.45 23.99
CA GLY A 173 19.70 -11.64 24.04
C GLY A 173 20.49 -10.38 24.40
N ALA A 174 19.94 -9.19 24.15
CA ALA A 174 20.51 -7.91 24.58
C ALA A 174 20.11 -7.52 26.02
N MET A 175 19.20 -8.26 26.65
CA MET A 175 18.70 -7.98 27.99
C MET A 175 19.60 -8.57 29.08
N ARG A 176 19.49 -8.05 30.31
CA ARG A 176 20.11 -8.69 31.47
C ARG A 176 19.48 -10.09 31.71
N PRO A 177 20.27 -11.11 32.10
CA PRO A 177 19.76 -12.48 32.30
C PRO A 177 18.57 -12.59 33.26
N ALA A 178 18.51 -11.73 34.29
CA ALA A 178 17.39 -11.70 35.23
C ALA A 178 16.08 -11.19 34.59
N GLY A 179 16.17 -10.22 33.68
CA GLY A 179 15.00 -9.66 32.97
C GLY A 179 14.45 -10.63 31.93
N GLU A 180 15.36 -11.26 31.18
CA GLU A 180 15.04 -12.31 30.20
C GLU A 180 14.28 -13.47 30.86
N ARG A 181 14.83 -14.05 31.94
CA ARG A 181 14.20 -15.17 32.67
C ARG A 181 12.82 -14.80 33.21
N ARG A 182 12.65 -13.58 33.73
CA ARG A 182 11.36 -13.09 34.23
C ARG A 182 10.34 -12.99 33.09
N LEU A 183 10.71 -12.37 31.97
CA LEU A 183 9.81 -12.19 30.82
C LEU A 183 9.44 -13.52 30.16
N LEU A 184 10.40 -14.43 29.98
CA LEU A 184 10.14 -15.77 29.46
C LEU A 184 9.23 -16.59 30.39
N GLY A 185 9.39 -16.46 31.71
CA GLY A 185 8.53 -17.10 32.71
C GLY A 185 7.09 -16.58 32.68
N GLU A 186 6.90 -15.27 32.55
CA GLU A 186 5.57 -14.67 32.38
C GLU A 186 4.95 -15.05 31.03
N LEU A 187 5.74 -15.02 29.95
CA LEU A 187 5.28 -15.37 28.62
C LEU A 187 4.82 -16.83 28.53
N ALA A 188 5.51 -17.75 29.21
CA ALA A 188 5.12 -19.16 29.28
C ALA A 188 3.73 -19.38 29.93
N ARG A 189 3.27 -18.45 30.78
CA ARG A 189 1.95 -18.49 31.42
C ARG A 189 0.86 -17.87 30.55
N VAL A 190 1.17 -16.78 29.87
CA VAL A 190 0.20 -15.99 29.08
C VAL A 190 0.02 -16.60 27.68
N ASP A 191 1.11 -17.01 27.03
CA ASP A 191 1.12 -17.59 25.70
C ASP A 191 2.17 -18.72 25.60
N PRO A 192 1.78 -19.95 25.96
CA PRO A 192 2.66 -21.12 25.88
C PRO A 192 3.15 -21.41 24.46
N GLY A 193 2.38 -21.04 23.43
CA GLY A 193 2.72 -21.28 22.03
C GLY A 193 3.87 -20.40 21.57
N LEU A 194 3.74 -19.09 21.79
CA LEU A 194 4.77 -18.10 21.47
C LEU A 194 6.07 -18.36 22.26
N PHE A 195 5.96 -18.76 23.53
CA PHE A 195 7.11 -19.16 24.33
C PHE A 195 7.91 -20.29 23.68
N GLN A 196 7.25 -21.36 23.23
CA GLN A 196 7.95 -22.49 22.60
C GLN A 196 8.63 -22.09 21.30
N GLU A 197 8.05 -21.17 20.54
CA GLU A 197 8.64 -20.74 19.28
C GLU A 197 9.85 -19.83 19.46
N ILE A 198 9.82 -18.91 20.42
CA ILE A 198 10.99 -18.11 20.82
C ILE A 198 12.11 -19.03 21.29
N ARG A 199 11.79 -20.04 22.12
CA ARG A 199 12.75 -21.00 22.64
C ARG A 199 13.39 -21.83 21.52
N ARG A 200 12.60 -22.32 20.56
CA ARG A 200 13.11 -23.04 19.38
C ARG A 200 14.05 -22.19 18.55
N THR A 201 13.79 -20.88 18.48
CA THR A 201 14.62 -19.93 17.73
C THR A 201 15.93 -19.60 18.45
N MET A 202 15.91 -19.50 19.79
CA MET A 202 17.12 -19.27 20.61
C MET A 202 18.06 -20.46 20.68
N PHE A 203 17.50 -21.67 20.84
CA PHE A 203 18.27 -22.86 21.21
C PHE A 203 18.31 -23.93 20.10
N GLY A 204 17.70 -23.66 18.94
CA GLY A 204 17.59 -24.60 17.84
C GLY A 204 16.63 -25.78 18.12
N PRO A 205 16.45 -26.67 17.13
CA PRO A 205 15.53 -27.81 17.24
C PRO A 205 15.97 -28.90 18.24
N ASP A 206 17.19 -28.83 18.79
CA ASP A 206 17.82 -29.92 19.55
C ASP A 206 17.47 -29.95 21.05
N MET A 207 16.86 -28.90 21.60
CA MET A 207 16.57 -28.80 23.04
C MET A 207 15.14 -29.23 23.44
N ALA A 208 14.31 -29.69 22.51
CA ALA A 208 13.00 -30.26 22.86
C ALA A 208 13.11 -31.64 23.56
N ALA A 209 14.30 -32.26 23.56
CA ALA A 209 14.56 -33.56 24.16
C ALA A 209 15.15 -33.51 25.58
N PHE A 210 15.62 -32.36 26.07
CA PHE A 210 16.24 -32.22 27.40
C PHE A 210 15.54 -31.15 28.24
N GLY A 211 14.72 -31.57 29.19
CA GLY A 211 14.06 -30.66 30.13
C GLY A 211 12.95 -31.24 30.99
N ARG A 212 12.95 -32.55 31.25
CA ARG A 212 12.46 -33.10 32.53
C ARG A 212 13.69 -33.27 33.43
N CYS A 213 14.06 -32.20 34.12
CA CYS A 213 15.01 -32.11 35.24
C CYS A 213 15.09 -30.61 35.56
N ASP A 214 14.70 -30.09 36.71
CA ASP A 214 14.71 -30.67 38.04
C ASP A 214 13.43 -30.37 38.81
N ALA A 215 12.99 -31.40 39.54
CA ALA A 215 12.11 -31.26 40.68
C ALA A 215 12.70 -30.23 41.63
N VAL A 216 11.94 -29.19 41.93
CA VAL A 216 12.15 -28.36 43.12
C VAL A 216 11.14 -28.83 44.16
N ASP A 217 11.42 -30.02 44.69
CA ASP A 217 11.04 -30.47 46.03
C ASP A 217 12.30 -31.11 46.62
N ALA A 218 13.06 -30.33 47.38
CA ALA A 218 13.92 -30.79 48.47
C ALA A 218 14.47 -29.58 49.26
N ALA A 219 13.86 -29.38 50.43
CA ALA A 219 14.28 -28.64 51.64
C ALA A 219 13.45 -27.40 51.97
#